data_AF-A0A1X0NXR6-F1
#
_entry.id   AF-A0A1X0NXR6-F1
#
_cell.length_a   1.000
_cell.length_b   1.000
_cell.length_c   1.000
_cell.angle_alpha   90.00
_cell.angle_beta   90.00
_cell.angle_gamma   90.00
#
_symmetry.space_group_name_H-M   'P 1'
#
loop_
_entity.id
_entity.type
_entity.pdbx_description
1 polymer ?
#
loop_
_entity_poly.entity_id
_entity_poly.type
_entity_poly.pdbx_seq_one_letter_code
_entity_poly.pdbx_strand_id
1 'polypeptide(L)'
;MTNNRGTGKVETPTTLRYRPPWLVFIPTCIAFLLLNYLAWGVTPNAEGTDLLPSPTVLAMRAEKEMGYSERFNLRLFIEDDLMRHLFYLSRYFGGMDGVRVIWLLAWLIHCMEIGIAVRVCVACRAPVVVFILYILLTALGGVSQLSPLLAARDAYRALQGNGVEKKENNNNNNKKKRK
;
A
#
# COMPACT_ATOMS: atom_id res chain seq x y z
N MET A 1 10.12 48.58 26.54
CA MET A 1 9.54 48.28 25.21
C MET A 1 10.56 47.49 24.40
N THR A 2 10.56 46.17 24.51
CA THR A 2 11.43 45.28 23.72
C THR A 2 10.65 44.76 22.53
N ASN A 3 11.01 45.23 21.34
CA ASN A 3 10.36 44.86 20.09
C ASN A 3 10.96 43.53 19.60
N ASN A 4 10.34 42.41 19.98
CA ASN A 4 10.64 41.10 19.42
C ASN A 4 10.14 41.03 17.98
N ARG A 5 10.97 41.41 17.01
CA ARG A 5 10.78 41.03 15.60
C ARG A 5 11.08 39.54 15.48
N GLY A 6 10.05 38.72 15.69
CA GLY A 6 10.04 37.35 15.22
C GLY A 6 10.28 37.34 13.72
N THR A 7 11.46 36.90 13.30
CA THR A 7 11.75 36.52 11.91
C THR A 7 10.95 35.26 11.62
N GLY A 8 9.66 35.44 11.31
CA GLY A 8 8.82 34.40 10.74
C GLY A 8 9.31 34.06 9.35
N LYS A 9 10.39 33.28 9.25
CA LYS A 9 10.67 32.49 8.06
C LYS A 9 9.50 31.53 7.94
N VAL A 10 8.55 31.87 7.08
CA VAL A 10 7.56 30.92 6.58
C VAL A 10 8.37 29.90 5.78
N GLU A 11 8.79 28.83 6.43
CA GLU A 11 9.38 27.66 5.77
C GLU A 11 8.31 27.09 4.84
N THR A 12 8.33 27.51 3.59
CA THR A 12 7.58 26.83 2.54
C THR A 12 8.02 25.37 2.54
N PRO A 13 7.14 24.38 2.73
CA PRO A 13 7.55 22.98 2.67
C PRO A 13 8.15 22.72 1.28
N THR A 14 9.46 22.53 1.23
CA THR A 14 10.24 22.36 0.00
C THR A 14 10.28 20.92 -0.49
N THR A 15 9.64 20.00 0.23
CA THR A 15 9.76 18.55 0.02
C THR A 15 8.41 17.84 0.06
N LEU A 16 8.31 16.74 -0.69
CA LEU A 16 7.13 15.87 -0.69
C LEU A 16 6.92 15.26 0.71
N ARG A 17 5.73 15.40 1.28
CA ARG A 17 5.35 14.80 2.57
C ARG A 17 4.63 13.48 2.36
N TYR A 18 4.95 12.49 3.18
CA TYR A 18 4.24 11.22 3.20
C TYR A 18 2.81 11.38 3.73
N ARG A 19 1.85 10.71 3.09
CA ARG A 19 0.45 10.61 3.51
C ARG A 19 0.04 9.13 3.61
N PRO A 20 -0.24 8.61 4.81
CA PRO A 20 -0.55 7.20 4.97
C PRO A 20 -2.02 6.89 4.60
N PRO A 21 -2.30 5.78 3.88
CA PRO A 21 -3.66 5.33 3.55
C PRO A 21 -4.12 4.15 4.42
N TRP A 22 -3.89 4.20 5.73
CA TRP A 22 -4.06 3.05 6.62
C TRP A 22 -5.41 2.31 6.48
N LEU A 23 -6.51 3.04 6.31
CA LEU A 23 -7.86 2.47 6.24
C LEU A 23 -8.10 1.55 5.04
N VAL A 24 -7.53 1.86 3.87
CA VAL A 24 -7.70 1.07 2.65
C VAL A 24 -6.52 0.14 2.41
N PHE A 25 -5.34 0.54 2.89
CA PHE A 25 -4.09 -0.19 2.73
C PHE A 25 -4.12 -1.56 3.40
N ILE A 26 -4.52 -1.63 4.68
CA ILE A 26 -4.45 -2.87 5.46
C ILE A 26 -5.34 -3.97 4.85
N PRO A 27 -6.64 -3.74 4.55
CA PRO A 27 -7.46 -4.76 3.90
C PRO A 27 -6.92 -5.20 2.54
N THR A 28 -6.39 -4.26 1.75
CA THR A 28 -5.80 -4.57 0.43
C THR A 28 -4.56 -5.44 0.57
N CYS A 29 -3.68 -5.15 1.52
CA CYS A 29 -2.49 -5.96 1.78
C CYS A 29 -2.85 -7.35 2.26
N ILE A 30 -3.83 -7.47 3.18
CA ILE A 30 -4.31 -8.76 3.65
C ILE A 30 -4.86 -9.56 2.48
N ALA A 31 -5.73 -8.98 1.66
CA ALA A 31 -6.30 -9.64 0.49
C ALA A 31 -5.21 -10.08 -0.50
N PHE A 32 -4.23 -9.22 -0.78
CA PHE A 32 -3.12 -9.53 -1.67
C PHE A 32 -2.24 -10.67 -1.13
N LEU A 33 -1.94 -10.68 0.17
CA LEU A 33 -1.19 -11.76 0.82
C LEU A 33 -1.95 -13.08 0.82
N LEU A 34 -3.25 -13.05 1.10
CA LEU A 34 -4.11 -14.23 1.04
C LEU A 34 -4.18 -14.78 -0.39
N LEU A 35 -4.30 -13.91 -1.40
CA LEU A 35 -4.30 -14.32 -2.80
C LEU A 35 -2.95 -14.91 -3.21
N ASN A 36 -1.83 -14.32 -2.77
CA ASN A 36 -0.50 -14.85 -3.01
C ASN A 36 -0.33 -16.25 -2.38
N TYR A 37 -0.77 -16.40 -1.13
CA TYR A 37 -0.71 -17.68 -0.44
C TYR A 37 -1.62 -18.73 -1.11
N LEU A 38 -2.81 -18.33 -1.56
CA LEU A 38 -3.69 -19.21 -2.33
C LEU A 38 -3.09 -19.60 -3.68
N ALA A 39 -2.40 -18.70 -4.38
CA ALA A 39 -1.84 -18.97 -5.70
C ALA A 39 -0.64 -19.94 -5.66
N TRP A 40 0.19 -19.84 -4.62
CA TRP A 40 1.52 -20.47 -4.58
C TRP A 40 1.83 -21.27 -3.31
N GLY A 41 1.12 -21.03 -2.21
CA GLY A 41 1.35 -21.64 -0.91
C GLY A 41 0.49 -22.87 -0.61
N VAL A 42 -0.60 -23.08 -1.36
CA VAL A 42 -1.46 -24.26 -1.22
C VAL A 42 -1.42 -25.14 -2.46
N THR A 43 -1.75 -26.41 -2.28
CA THR A 43 -1.75 -27.40 -3.36
C THR A 43 -3.15 -27.98 -3.53
N PRO A 44 -3.75 -27.91 -4.72
CA PRO A 44 -5.01 -28.61 -4.99
C PRO A 44 -4.78 -30.14 -5.02
N ASN A 45 -5.82 -30.91 -4.73
CA ASN A 45 -5.79 -32.36 -4.94
C ASN A 45 -5.69 -32.72 -6.44
N ALA A 46 -5.45 -34.01 -6.73
CA ALA A 46 -5.30 -34.49 -8.09
C ALA A 46 -6.53 -34.19 -8.98
N GLU A 47 -7.72 -34.18 -8.38
CA GLU A 47 -8.99 -33.92 -9.05
C GLU A 47 -9.27 -32.41 -9.22
N GLY A 48 -8.48 -31.53 -8.59
CA GLY A 48 -8.70 -30.08 -8.61
C GLY A 48 -10.00 -29.65 -7.94
N THR A 49 -10.58 -30.48 -7.09
CA THR A 49 -11.86 -30.24 -6.41
C THR A 49 -11.69 -29.60 -5.04
N ASP A 50 -10.54 -29.79 -4.40
CA ASP A 50 -10.28 -29.36 -3.03
C ASP A 50 -8.78 -29.09 -2.77
N LEU A 51 -8.45 -28.52 -1.61
CA LEU A 51 -7.08 -28.24 -1.18
C LEU A 51 -6.52 -29.35 -0.28
N LEU A 52 -5.27 -29.73 -0.52
CA LEU A 52 -4.54 -30.63 0.37
C LEU A 52 -4.17 -29.90 1.66
N PRO A 53 -4.52 -30.43 2.85
CA PRO A 53 -4.16 -29.82 4.11
C PRO A 53 -2.65 -29.94 4.35
N SER A 54 -2.05 -28.92 4.96
CA SER A 54 -0.65 -28.98 5.37
C SER A 54 -0.44 -30.00 6.51
N PRO A 55 0.76 -30.57 6.67
CA PRO A 55 1.04 -31.49 7.78
C PRO A 55 0.76 -30.87 9.16
N THR A 56 1.00 -29.56 9.29
CA THR A 56 0.70 -28.84 10.54
C THR A 56 -0.81 -28.73 10.77
N VAL A 57 -1.61 -28.46 9.74
CA VAL A 57 -3.08 -28.44 9.84
C VAL A 57 -3.63 -29.81 10.19
N LEU A 58 -3.07 -30.88 9.62
CA LEU A 58 -3.46 -32.25 9.98
C LEU A 58 -3.20 -32.56 11.46
N ALA A 59 -2.02 -32.20 11.98
CA ALA A 59 -1.71 -32.35 13.40
C ALA A 59 -2.67 -31.54 14.29
N MET A 60 -2.95 -30.29 13.93
CA MET A 60 -3.89 -29.43 14.68
C MET A 60 -5.34 -29.95 14.65
N ARG A 61 -5.79 -30.54 13.53
CA ARG A 61 -7.11 -31.19 13.44
C ARG A 61 -7.19 -32.39 14.38
N ALA A 62 -6.16 -33.24 14.38
CA ALA A 62 -6.10 -34.40 15.26
C ALA A 62 -6.12 -34.00 16.76
N GLU A 63 -5.36 -32.96 17.14
CA GLU A 63 -5.39 -32.42 18.50
C GLU A 63 -6.78 -31.91 18.91
N LYS A 64 -7.49 -31.25 17.98
CA LYS A 64 -8.86 -30.75 18.21
C LYS A 64 -9.87 -31.89 18.35
N GLU A 65 -9.77 -32.93 17.53
CA GLU A 65 -10.63 -34.11 17.60
C GLU A 65 -10.43 -34.91 18.89
N MET A 66 -9.19 -34.93 19.41
CA MET A 66 -8.87 -35.51 20.71
C MET A 66 -9.29 -34.64 21.91
N GLY A 67 -9.89 -33.46 21.68
CA GLY A 67 -10.38 -32.56 22.73
C GLY A 67 -9.30 -31.76 23.46
N TYR A 68 -8.06 -31.72 22.94
CA TYR A 68 -6.95 -31.03 23.60
C TYR A 68 -6.98 -29.50 23.45
N SER A 69 -7.80 -28.95 22.56
CA SER A 69 -7.83 -27.51 22.29
C SER A 69 -9.23 -26.99 21.94
N GLU A 70 -9.79 -26.16 22.82
CA GLU A 70 -11.00 -25.38 22.57
C GLU A 70 -10.72 -23.92 22.14
N ARG A 71 -9.44 -23.53 22.06
CA ARG A 71 -9.09 -22.15 21.70
C ARG A 71 -9.17 -21.95 20.19
N PHE A 72 -9.65 -20.78 19.78
CA PHE A 72 -9.60 -20.37 18.39
C PHE A 72 -8.15 -20.39 17.88
N ASN A 73 -7.90 -21.19 16.84
CA ASN A 73 -6.60 -21.29 16.21
C ASN A 73 -6.64 -20.57 14.86
N LEU A 74 -6.03 -19.38 14.82
CA LEU A 74 -6.01 -18.52 13.63
C LEU A 74 -5.37 -19.23 12.43
N ARG A 75 -4.34 -20.05 12.65
CA ARG A 75 -3.66 -20.75 11.56
C ARG A 75 -4.55 -21.82 10.94
N LEU A 76 -5.25 -22.60 11.77
CA LEU A 76 -6.24 -23.57 11.30
C LEU A 76 -7.36 -22.87 10.52
N PHE A 77 -7.90 -21.77 11.06
CA PHE A 77 -8.93 -20.99 10.36
C PHE A 77 -8.46 -20.44 9.00
N ILE A 78 -7.24 -19.88 8.91
CA ILE A 78 -6.72 -19.33 7.66
C ILE A 78 -6.47 -20.44 6.63
N GLU A 79 -5.67 -21.45 6.99
CA GLU A 79 -5.24 -22.48 6.03
C GLU A 79 -6.37 -23.43 5.63
N ASP A 80 -7.32 -23.68 6.53
CA ASP A 80 -8.32 -24.72 6.34
C ASP A 80 -9.69 -24.17 5.95
N ASP A 81 -10.23 -23.19 6.70
CA ASP A 81 -11.55 -22.64 6.39
C ASP A 81 -11.45 -21.58 5.29
N LEU A 82 -10.63 -20.54 5.51
CA LEU A 82 -10.59 -19.37 4.63
C LEU A 82 -10.01 -19.71 3.26
N MET A 83 -8.88 -20.42 3.17
CA MET A 83 -8.29 -20.79 1.88
C MET A 83 -9.19 -21.72 1.07
N ARG A 84 -9.87 -22.69 1.70
CA ARG A 84 -10.82 -23.56 0.98
C ARG A 84 -12.02 -22.78 0.47
N HIS A 85 -12.57 -21.85 1.26
CA HIS A 85 -13.66 -20.99 0.79
C HIS A 85 -13.25 -20.11 -0.39
N LEU A 86 -12.07 -19.48 -0.33
CA LEU A 86 -11.53 -18.71 -1.44
C LEU A 86 -11.26 -19.58 -2.67
N PHE A 87 -10.75 -20.80 -2.48
CA PHE A 87 -10.56 -21.76 -3.55
C PHE A 87 -11.88 -22.16 -4.21
N TYR A 88 -12.92 -22.48 -3.43
CA TYR A 88 -14.25 -22.79 -3.96
C TYR A 88 -14.85 -21.62 -4.72
N LEU A 89 -14.67 -20.39 -4.23
CA LEU A 89 -15.06 -19.20 -4.97
C LEU A 89 -14.28 -19.07 -6.29
N SER A 90 -12.99 -19.38 -6.28
CA SER A 90 -12.16 -19.33 -7.48
C SER A 90 -12.56 -20.34 -8.55
N ARG A 91 -13.24 -21.44 -8.20
CA ARG A 91 -13.72 -22.44 -9.18
C ARG A 91 -14.70 -21.82 -10.18
N TYR A 92 -15.45 -20.79 -9.79
CA TYR A 92 -16.29 -20.02 -10.72
C TYR A 92 -15.48 -19.18 -11.72
N PHE A 93 -14.20 -18.94 -11.46
CA PHE A 93 -13.30 -18.12 -12.25
C PHE A 93 -12.12 -18.91 -12.85
N GLY A 94 -12.27 -20.23 -13.03
CA GLY A 94 -11.23 -21.09 -13.62
C GLY A 94 -10.32 -21.77 -12.61
N GLY A 95 -10.71 -21.84 -11.33
CA GLY A 95 -9.98 -22.57 -10.29
C GLY A 95 -8.59 -21.98 -10.00
N MET A 96 -7.62 -22.85 -9.69
CA MET A 96 -6.25 -22.43 -9.35
C MET A 96 -5.56 -21.65 -10.45
N ASP A 97 -5.77 -22.01 -11.72
CA ASP A 97 -5.19 -21.28 -12.84
C ASP A 97 -5.79 -19.89 -12.95
N GLY A 98 -7.10 -19.76 -12.73
CA GLY A 98 -7.78 -18.47 -12.58
C GLY A 98 -7.17 -17.62 -11.47
N VAL A 99 -6.97 -18.19 -10.27
CA VAL A 99 -6.31 -17.50 -9.14
C VAL A 99 -4.92 -16.99 -9.53
N ARG A 100 -4.10 -17.83 -10.18
CA ARG A 100 -2.75 -17.47 -10.60
C ARG A 100 -2.75 -16.36 -11.64
N VAL A 101 -3.67 -16.40 -12.61
CA VAL A 101 -3.84 -15.33 -13.59
C VAL A 101 -4.24 -14.02 -12.91
N ILE A 102 -5.24 -14.04 -12.03
CA ILE A 102 -5.66 -12.84 -11.28
C ILE A 102 -4.49 -12.28 -10.45
N TRP A 103 -3.73 -13.15 -9.80
CA TRP A 103 -2.55 -12.76 -9.02
C TRP A 103 -1.47 -12.13 -9.91
N LEU A 104 -1.16 -12.73 -11.07
CA LEU A 104 -0.20 -12.17 -12.03
C LEU A 104 -0.64 -10.79 -12.54
N LEU A 105 -1.93 -10.62 -12.86
CA LEU A 105 -2.49 -9.34 -13.28
C LEU A 105 -2.40 -8.29 -12.18
N ALA A 106 -2.74 -8.65 -10.93
CA ALA A 106 -2.57 -7.76 -9.78
C ALA A 106 -1.11 -7.31 -9.62
N TRP A 107 -0.15 -8.23 -9.81
CA TRP A 107 1.27 -7.90 -9.72
C TRP A 107 1.76 -6.99 -10.84
N LEU A 108 1.25 -7.17 -12.07
CA LEU A 108 1.52 -6.26 -13.19
C LEU A 108 0.99 -4.85 -12.90
N ILE A 109 -0.21 -4.74 -12.32
CA ILE A 109 -0.77 -3.45 -11.88
C ILE A 109 0.16 -2.80 -10.84
N HIS A 110 0.61 -3.56 -9.83
CA HIS A 110 1.54 -3.04 -8.82
C HIS A 110 2.85 -2.55 -9.44
N CYS A 111 3.41 -3.26 -10.43
CA CYS A 111 4.62 -2.83 -11.14
C CYS A 111 4.42 -1.50 -11.87
N MET A 112 3.28 -1.32 -12.55
CA MET A 112 2.92 -0.07 -13.20
C MET A 112 2.81 1.07 -12.17
N GLU A 113 2.15 0.81 -11.03
CA GLU A 113 1.95 1.80 -9.97
C GLU A 113 3.26 2.22 -9.30
N ILE A 114 4.18 1.27 -9.09
CA ILE A 114 5.55 1.56 -8.64
C ILE A 114 6.21 2.52 -9.63
N GLY A 115 6.10 2.27 -10.94
CA GLY A 115 6.63 3.17 -11.96
C GLY A 115 6.08 4.60 -11.86
N ILE A 116 4.77 4.74 -11.65
CA ILE A 116 4.13 6.05 -11.42
C ILE A 116 4.65 6.67 -10.12
N ALA A 117 4.76 5.89 -9.05
CA ALA A 117 5.23 6.36 -7.76
C ALA A 117 6.66 6.88 -7.82
N VAL A 118 7.57 6.14 -8.45
CA VAL A 118 8.95 6.56 -8.72
C VAL A 118 8.95 7.89 -9.47
N ARG A 119 8.19 8.00 -10.56
CA ARG A 119 8.12 9.23 -11.36
C ARG A 119 7.67 10.43 -10.53
N VAL A 120 6.63 10.27 -9.69
CA VAL A 120 6.12 11.34 -8.82
C VAL A 120 7.14 11.72 -7.75
N CYS A 121 7.74 10.74 -7.08
CA CYS A 121 8.72 11.00 -6.02
C CYS A 121 9.96 11.72 -6.57
N VAL A 122 10.47 11.31 -7.75
CA VAL A 122 11.58 12.00 -8.42
C VAL A 122 11.20 13.42 -8.81
N ALA A 123 10.04 13.62 -9.45
CA ALA A 123 9.59 14.94 -9.88
C ALA A 123 9.38 15.92 -8.71
N CYS A 124 8.97 15.43 -7.55
CA CYS A 124 8.74 16.23 -6.35
C CYS A 124 9.95 16.27 -5.40
N ARG A 125 11.12 15.75 -5.81
CA ARG A 125 12.35 15.69 -4.99
C ARG A 125 12.09 15.12 -3.60
N ALA A 126 11.39 13.98 -3.55
CA ALA A 126 11.04 13.33 -2.31
C ALA A 126 12.30 12.97 -1.50
N PRO A 127 12.29 13.17 -0.17
CA PRO A 127 13.33 12.62 0.70
C PRO A 127 13.43 11.10 0.55
N VAL A 128 14.63 10.53 0.70
CA VAL A 128 14.90 9.09 0.51
C VAL A 128 13.95 8.21 1.31
N VAL A 129 13.69 8.56 2.58
CA VAL A 129 12.76 7.83 3.45
C VAL A 129 11.33 7.83 2.89
N VAL A 130 10.86 8.99 2.40
CA VAL A 130 9.52 9.14 1.82
C VAL A 130 9.42 8.38 0.50
N PHE A 131 10.47 8.41 -0.32
CA PHE A 131 10.59 7.61 -1.53
C PHE A 131 10.43 6.13 -1.22
N ILE A 132 11.26 5.59 -0.32
CA ILE A 132 11.24 4.16 0.05
C ILE A 132 9.87 3.75 0.58
N LEU A 133 9.27 4.56 1.47
CA LEU A 133 7.93 4.30 1.98
C LEU A 133 6.91 4.19 0.84
N TYR A 134 6.83 5.20 -0.03
CA TYR A 134 5.86 5.15 -1.13
C TYR A 134 6.08 3.95 -2.06
N ILE A 135 7.32 3.57 -2.36
CA ILE A 135 7.60 2.40 -3.20
C ILE A 135 7.21 1.09 -2.51
N LEU A 136 7.65 0.88 -1.27
CA LEU A 136 7.34 -0.36 -0.53
C LEU A 136 5.85 -0.51 -0.26
N LEU A 137 5.20 0.56 0.17
CA LEU A 137 3.77 0.54 0.39
C LEU A 137 3.03 0.28 -0.94
N THR A 138 3.44 0.88 -2.06
CA THR A 138 2.79 0.63 -3.37
C THR A 138 2.99 -0.82 -3.82
N ALA A 139 4.15 -1.42 -3.56
CA ALA A 139 4.38 -2.83 -3.86
C ALA A 139 3.43 -3.76 -3.06
N LEU A 140 3.10 -3.41 -1.81
CA LEU A 140 2.27 -4.23 -0.94
C LEU A 140 0.76 -4.01 -1.13
N GLY A 141 0.35 -2.76 -1.32
CA GLY A 141 -1.07 -2.37 -1.31
C GLY A 141 -1.57 -1.71 -2.58
N GLY A 142 -0.72 -1.61 -3.61
CA GLY A 142 -1.07 -1.10 -4.93
C GLY A 142 -1.80 0.24 -4.92
N VAL A 143 -2.95 0.28 -5.60
CA VAL A 143 -3.85 1.43 -5.83
C VAL A 143 -4.12 2.25 -4.56
N SER A 144 -4.19 1.59 -3.40
CA SER A 144 -4.46 2.25 -2.11
C SER A 144 -3.43 3.32 -1.76
N GLN A 145 -2.22 3.25 -2.34
CA GLN A 145 -1.11 4.18 -2.10
C GLN A 145 -0.98 5.27 -3.17
N LEU A 146 -1.53 5.02 -4.36
CA LEU A 146 -1.42 5.96 -5.46
C LEU A 146 -2.21 7.24 -5.19
N SER A 147 -3.44 7.13 -4.66
CA SER A 147 -4.27 8.29 -4.34
C SER A 147 -3.64 9.24 -3.32
N PRO A 148 -3.14 8.78 -2.14
CA PRO A 148 -2.43 9.64 -1.20
C PRO A 148 -1.16 10.26 -1.77
N LEU A 149 -0.43 9.54 -2.64
CA LEU A 149 0.75 10.06 -3.31
C LEU A 149 0.42 11.19 -4.28
N LEU A 150 -0.64 11.04 -5.08
CA LEU A 150 -1.13 12.09 -5.97
C LEU A 150 -1.62 13.30 -5.18
N ALA A 151 -2.33 13.09 -4.07
CA ALA A 151 -2.75 14.17 -3.19
C ALA A 151 -1.54 14.89 -2.54
N ALA A 152 -0.48 14.16 -2.19
CA ALA A 152 0.77 14.74 -1.70
C ALA A 152 1.50 15.55 -2.77
N ARG A 153 1.52 15.07 -4.03
CA ARG A 153 2.06 15.80 -5.18
C ARG A 153 1.30 17.10 -5.43
N ASP A 154 -0.02 17.06 -5.39
CA ASP A 154 -0.84 18.25 -5.66
C ASP A 154 -0.66 19.30 -4.56
N ALA A 155 -0.56 18.88 -3.30
CA ALA A 155 -0.19 19.76 -2.19
C ALA A 155 1.22 20.35 -2.37
N TYR A 156 2.20 19.56 -2.81
CA TYR A 156 3.55 20.02 -3.10
C TYR A 156 3.57 21.10 -4.20
N ARG A 157 2.81 20.89 -5.29
CA ARG A 157 2.71 21.84 -6.40
C ARG A 157 2.03 23.15 -5.99
N ALA A 158 0.99 23.09 -5.16
CA ALA A 158 0.34 24.29 -4.63
C ALA A 158 1.31 25.18 -3.82
N LEU A 159 2.20 24.56 -3.04
CA LEU A 159 3.22 25.28 -2.26
C LEU A 159 4.29 25.94 -3.15
N GLN A 160 4.66 25.29 -4.25
CA GLN A 160 5.57 25.85 -5.25
C GLN A 160 4.96 27.09 -5.94
N GLY A 161 3.68 27.01 -6.35
CA GLY A 161 2.97 28.12 -7.00
C GLY A 161 2.85 29.35 -6.09
N ASN A 162 2.41 29.17 -4.84
CA ASN A 162 2.28 30.26 -3.86
C ASN A 162 3.64 30.87 -3.48
N GLY A 163 4.71 30.08 -3.51
CA GLY A 163 6.08 30.54 -3.25
C GLY A 163 6.64 31.45 -4.34
N VAL A 164 6.26 31.24 -5.60
CA VAL A 164 6.65 32.08 -6.74
C VAL A 164 5.95 33.44 -6.67
N GLU A 165 4.63 33.45 -6.47
CA GLU A 165 3.82 34.67 -6.41
C GLU A 165 4.24 35.59 -5.25
N LYS A 166 4.55 35.01 -4.08
CA LYS A 166 5.03 35.77 -2.91
C LYS A 166 6.42 36.39 -3.12
N LYS A 167 7.29 35.74 -3.90
CA LYS A 167 8.62 36.28 -4.26
C LYS A 167 8.49 37.45 -5.24
N GLU A 168 7.62 37.35 -6.24
CA GLU A 168 7.37 38.44 -7.20
C GLU A 168 6.81 39.69 -6.52
N ASN A 169 5.82 39.52 -5.64
CA ASN A 169 5.22 40.63 -4.90
C ASN A 169 6.22 41.32 -3.95
N ASN A 170 7.11 40.58 -3.29
CA ASN A 170 8.17 41.16 -2.46
C ASN A 170 9.21 41.93 -3.27
N ASN A 171 9.61 41.43 -4.44
CA ASN A 171 10.56 42.13 -5.32
C ASN A 171 9.99 43.45 -5.85
N ASN A 172 8.71 43.46 -6.24
CA ASN A 172 8.03 44.67 -6.69
C ASN A 172 7.89 45.73 -5.59
N ASN A 173 7.57 45.32 -4.36
CA ASN A 173 7.49 46.24 -3.22
C ASN A 173 8.86 46.81 -2.82
N ASN A 174 9.93 46.03 -2.87
CA ASN A 174 11.29 46.53 -2.62
C ASN A 174 11.77 47.49 -3.71
N LYS A 175 11.38 47.27 -4.97
CA LYS A 175 11.72 48.18 -6.07
C LYS A 175 11.00 49.54 -5.95
N LYS A 176 9.75 49.55 -5.47
CA LYS A 176 9.01 50.80 -5.18
C LYS A 176 9.60 51.61 -4.02
N LYS A 177 10.19 50.97 -3.00
CA LYS A 177 10.83 51.67 -1.87
C LYS A 177 12.19 52.29 -2.18
N ARG A 178 12.78 52.00 -3.35
CA ARG A 178 14.09 52.51 -3.79
C ARG A 178 13.97 53.66 -4.80
N LYS A 179 12.76 54.06 -5.15
CA LYS A 179 12.46 55.26 -5.94
C LYS A 179 11.80 56.28 -5.03
#